data_AF-A0A0D7AFQ4-F1
#
_entry.id   AF-A0A0D7AFQ4-F1
#
_cell.length_a   1.000
_cell.length_b   1.000
_cell.length_c   1.000
_cell.angle_alpha   90.00
_cell.angle_beta   90.00
_cell.angle_gamma   90.00
#
_symmetry.space_group_name_H-M   'P 1'
#
loop_
_entity.id
_entity.type
_entity.pdbx_description
1 polymer ?
#
loop_
_entity_poly.entity_id
_entity_poly.type
_entity_poly.pdbx_seq_one_letter_code
_entity_poly.pdbx_strand_id
1 'polypeptide(L)'
;MKYPIAHVDKVIDRYGADVGAGYDIMCEFMKTLRVSSISDKVRDSRLVGIVPAFHSHAHSRSCQVWWHPLYIEGLGLIELEDCERLFARSNELATGTRMCTPFHRRQQILEFLQFNDLDKYALHGKLLYSKYREALRIISNHGAELSVLEDKLKTTAQDYEDYLSQERAYLDSLRREPPEVTQKFEYMEALERLQKAIAESRIAQREFERLNEAYERNEPVSGNVGKIKARYTRTANRVVILDEEVSRLEDVMGLDGRWTPESPEFVACSKEMGERRYRRALDELERLVVQRLLELTKLNMSGVGVFFFLY
;
A
#
# COMPACT_ATOMS: atom_id res chain seq x y z
N MET A 1 7.75 5.36 -17.90
CA MET A 1 6.52 6.05 -18.35
C MET A 1 6.89 7.28 -19.18
N LYS A 2 6.80 7.25 -20.52
CA LYS A 2 7.22 8.40 -21.35
C LYS A 2 6.13 9.46 -21.54
N TYR A 3 4.89 9.04 -21.81
CA TYR A 3 3.78 9.97 -22.07
C TYR A 3 3.39 10.84 -20.87
N PRO A 4 3.19 10.29 -19.66
CA PRO A 4 2.85 11.12 -18.49
C PRO A 4 3.93 12.17 -18.16
N ILE A 5 5.20 11.85 -18.38
CA ILE A 5 6.31 12.80 -18.20
C ILE A 5 6.19 13.95 -19.20
N ALA A 6 5.97 13.65 -20.49
CA ALA A 6 5.78 14.68 -21.50
C ALA A 6 4.54 15.55 -21.24
N HIS A 7 3.47 14.97 -20.67
CA HIS A 7 2.30 15.75 -20.25
C HIS A 7 2.64 16.74 -19.14
N VAL A 8 3.33 16.30 -18.08
CA VAL A 8 3.75 17.19 -16.98
C VAL A 8 4.69 18.28 -17.49
N ASP A 9 5.65 17.92 -18.36
CA ASP A 9 6.56 18.89 -18.99
C ASP A 9 5.79 20.01 -19.71
N LYS A 10 4.79 19.62 -20.52
CA LYS A 10 3.95 20.55 -21.26
C LYS A 10 3.06 21.41 -20.34
N VAL A 11 2.54 20.83 -19.26
CA VAL A 11 1.71 21.54 -18.27
C VAL A 11 2.55 22.61 -17.57
N ILE A 12 3.76 22.27 -17.12
CA ILE A 12 4.66 23.23 -16.49
C ILE A 12 5.03 24.35 -17.47
N ASP A 13 5.37 24.03 -18.72
CA ASP A 13 5.68 25.04 -19.74
C ASP A 13 4.51 25.99 -20.02
N ARG A 14 3.28 25.50 -19.90
CA ARG A 14 2.08 26.28 -20.24
C ARG A 14 1.59 27.16 -19.09
N TYR A 15 1.64 26.63 -17.87
CA TYR A 15 0.98 27.23 -16.69
C TYR A 15 1.96 27.74 -15.65
N GLY A 16 3.24 27.33 -15.70
CA GLY A 16 4.30 27.83 -14.84
C GLY A 16 4.42 27.08 -13.51
N ALA A 17 4.76 27.83 -12.46
CA ALA A 17 5.01 27.31 -11.13
C ALA A 17 3.73 27.08 -10.32
N ASP A 18 3.82 26.28 -9.26
CA ASP A 18 2.77 25.99 -8.29
C ASP A 18 1.50 25.34 -8.89
N VAL A 19 1.68 24.63 -10.01
CA VAL A 19 0.58 23.93 -10.68
C VAL A 19 0.25 22.63 -9.96
N GLY A 20 -1.03 22.43 -9.65
CA GLY A 20 -1.58 21.17 -9.15
C GLY A 20 -1.85 20.17 -10.29
N ALA A 21 -1.35 18.94 -10.13
CA ALA A 21 -1.57 17.84 -11.07
C ALA A 21 -2.11 16.59 -10.35
N GLY A 22 -3.30 16.15 -10.78
CA GLY A 22 -3.92 14.90 -10.32
C GLY A 22 -3.46 13.69 -11.12
N TYR A 23 -3.11 12.60 -10.44
CA TYR A 23 -2.93 11.28 -11.06
C TYR A 23 -3.14 10.17 -10.03
N ASP A 24 -3.84 9.10 -10.39
CA ASP A 24 -4.18 7.96 -9.50
C ASP A 24 -2.97 7.43 -8.75
N ILE A 25 -1.80 7.39 -9.40
CA ILE A 25 -0.55 6.91 -8.82
C ILE A 25 0.46 8.04 -8.61
N MET A 26 0.01 9.27 -8.38
CA MET A 26 0.89 10.44 -8.26
C MET A 26 1.99 10.25 -7.20
N CYS A 27 1.69 9.56 -6.10
CA CYS A 27 2.67 9.26 -5.05
C CYS A 27 3.89 8.49 -5.55
N GLU A 28 3.71 7.56 -6.49
CA GLU A 28 4.80 6.79 -7.10
C GLU A 28 5.35 7.53 -8.33
N PHE A 29 4.47 8.16 -9.09
CA PHE A 29 4.85 8.90 -10.28
C PHE A 29 5.74 10.11 -9.95
N MET A 30 5.54 10.78 -8.82
CA MET A 30 6.42 11.87 -8.37
C MET A 30 7.85 11.39 -8.15
N LYS A 31 8.07 10.16 -7.67
CA LYS A 31 9.43 9.59 -7.57
C LYS A 31 10.05 9.46 -8.96
N THR A 32 9.27 9.01 -9.94
CA THR A 32 9.70 8.94 -11.34
C THR A 32 10.03 10.32 -11.91
N LEU A 33 9.18 11.33 -11.66
CA LEU A 33 9.40 12.71 -12.10
C LEU A 33 10.72 13.27 -11.56
N ARG A 34 11.00 13.07 -10.27
CA ARG A 34 12.21 13.55 -9.59
C ARG A 34 13.53 12.97 -10.12
N VAL A 35 13.49 11.84 -10.82
CA VAL A 35 14.67 11.21 -11.43
C VAL A 35 14.63 11.21 -12.96
N SER A 36 13.65 11.88 -13.55
CA SER A 36 13.46 11.95 -15.00
C SER A 36 14.28 13.06 -15.66
N SER A 37 14.21 13.14 -16.98
CA SER A 37 14.84 14.22 -17.77
C SER A 37 14.28 15.62 -17.48
N ILE A 38 13.15 15.73 -16.75
CA ILE A 38 12.54 17.01 -16.36
C ILE A 38 12.63 17.26 -14.85
N SER A 39 13.50 16.55 -14.13
CA SER A 39 13.63 16.62 -12.67
C SER A 39 13.86 18.05 -12.17
N ASP A 40 14.77 18.79 -12.80
CA ASP A 40 15.04 20.19 -12.47
C ASP A 40 13.80 21.05 -12.68
N LYS A 41 13.10 20.88 -13.81
CA LYS A 41 11.87 21.61 -14.11
C LYS A 41 10.77 21.34 -13.08
N VAL A 42 10.60 20.09 -12.66
CA VAL A 42 9.62 19.69 -11.62
C VAL A 42 9.96 20.30 -10.26
N ARG A 43 11.24 20.33 -9.89
CA ARG A 43 11.71 20.96 -8.64
C ARG A 43 11.49 22.47 -8.68
N ASP A 44 11.94 23.12 -9.76
CA ASP A 44 11.97 24.58 -9.86
C ASP A 44 10.55 25.15 -10.03
N SER A 45 9.64 24.41 -10.66
CA SER A 45 8.23 24.77 -10.77
C SER A 45 7.43 24.53 -9.49
N ARG A 46 7.97 23.80 -8.49
CA ARG A 46 7.23 23.39 -7.28
C ARG A 46 5.90 22.70 -7.62
N LEU A 47 5.95 21.77 -8.57
CA LEU A 47 4.78 20.99 -8.99
C LEU A 47 4.10 20.33 -7.77
N VAL A 48 2.80 20.58 -7.62
CA VAL A 48 1.99 19.98 -6.55
C VAL A 48 1.35 18.71 -7.11
N GLY A 49 1.80 17.56 -6.66
CA GLY A 49 1.22 16.27 -7.05
C GLY A 49 0.08 15.87 -6.12
N ILE A 50 -1.00 15.34 -6.69
CA ILE A 50 -2.25 15.02 -6.01
C ILE A 50 -2.74 13.65 -6.46
N VAL A 51 -3.20 12.81 -5.53
CA VAL A 51 -3.94 11.59 -5.86
C VAL A 51 -5.44 11.93 -5.77
N PRO A 52 -6.24 11.80 -6.85
CA PRO A 52 -7.66 12.16 -6.83
C PRO A 52 -8.43 11.50 -5.68
N ALA A 53 -9.46 12.19 -5.17
CA ALA A 53 -10.10 11.87 -3.90
C ALA A 53 -10.60 10.42 -3.82
N PHE A 54 -11.21 9.91 -4.89
CA PHE A 54 -11.77 8.56 -4.94
C PHE A 54 -10.69 7.49 -4.86
N HIS A 55 -9.58 7.68 -5.57
CA HIS A 55 -8.46 6.74 -5.58
C HIS A 55 -7.63 6.83 -4.31
N SER A 56 -7.52 8.01 -3.72
CA SER A 56 -6.63 8.26 -2.58
C SER A 56 -6.93 7.36 -1.37
N HIS A 57 -8.20 7.07 -1.10
CA HIS A 57 -8.61 6.17 -0.01
C HIS A 57 -8.18 4.71 -0.22
N ALA A 58 -7.90 4.29 -1.46
CA ALA A 58 -7.37 2.95 -1.75
C ALA A 58 -5.86 2.83 -1.52
N HIS A 59 -5.18 3.95 -1.25
CA HIS A 59 -3.75 3.96 -0.95
C HIS A 59 -3.53 3.83 0.56
N SER A 60 -2.30 3.45 0.95
CA SER A 60 -1.91 3.41 2.36
C SER A 60 -2.19 4.74 3.06
N ARG A 61 -2.46 4.71 4.38
CA ARG A 61 -2.65 5.93 5.18
C ARG A 61 -1.52 6.94 5.00
N SER A 62 -0.27 6.46 4.91
CA SER A 62 0.89 7.32 4.63
C SER A 62 0.78 8.06 3.30
N CYS A 63 0.19 7.45 2.28
CA CYS A 63 -0.06 8.13 1.01
C CYS A 63 -1.21 9.14 1.15
N GLN A 64 -2.28 8.78 1.85
CA GLN A 64 -3.43 9.66 2.04
C GLN A 64 -3.03 11.00 2.67
N VAL A 65 -2.31 10.97 3.81
CA VAL A 65 -1.91 12.19 4.55
C VAL A 65 -0.97 13.13 3.77
N TRP A 66 -0.31 12.63 2.73
CA TRP A 66 0.63 13.40 1.92
C TRP A 66 0.06 13.85 0.56
N TRP A 67 -0.89 13.10 -0.02
CA TRP A 67 -1.29 13.26 -1.41
C TRP A 67 -2.80 13.46 -1.63
N HIS A 68 -3.63 13.27 -0.61
CA HIS A 68 -5.07 13.44 -0.76
C HIS A 68 -5.43 14.94 -0.87
N PRO A 69 -6.35 15.33 -1.77
CA PRO A 69 -6.89 16.67 -1.94
C PRO A 69 -7.18 17.48 -0.66
N LEU A 70 -7.70 16.83 0.40
CA LEU A 70 -8.08 17.49 1.65
C LEU A 70 -6.88 18.02 2.44
N TYR A 71 -5.69 17.46 2.23
CA TYR A 71 -4.46 17.87 2.91
C TYR A 71 -3.58 18.77 2.04
N ILE A 72 -4.09 19.27 0.91
CA ILE A 72 -3.36 20.09 -0.05
C ILE A 72 -4.01 21.47 -0.14
N GLU A 73 -3.28 22.46 0.35
CA GLU A 73 -3.71 23.85 0.30
C GLU A 73 -3.77 24.36 -1.16
N GLY A 74 -4.72 25.24 -1.44
CA GLY A 74 -4.88 25.90 -2.74
C GLY A 74 -5.68 25.12 -3.79
N LEU A 75 -5.98 23.84 -3.58
CA LEU A 75 -6.80 23.04 -4.51
C LEU A 75 -8.30 23.41 -4.46
N GLY A 76 -8.76 23.88 -3.30
CA GLY A 76 -10.18 24.10 -3.03
C GLY A 76 -10.96 22.79 -2.91
N LEU A 77 -12.26 22.83 -3.22
CA LEU A 77 -13.18 21.69 -3.08
C LEU A 77 -13.27 20.83 -4.36
N ILE A 78 -12.14 20.68 -5.06
CA ILE A 78 -12.04 19.90 -6.30
C ILE A 78 -11.47 18.51 -5.99
N GLU A 79 -12.12 17.49 -6.52
CA GLU A 79 -11.79 16.08 -6.24
C GLU A 79 -10.80 15.49 -7.26
N LEU A 80 -10.63 16.15 -8.42
CA LEU A 80 -9.76 15.75 -9.55
C LEU A 80 -10.15 14.45 -10.27
N GLU A 81 -11.44 14.07 -10.24
CA GLU A 81 -12.02 12.89 -10.92
C GLU A 81 -12.59 13.19 -12.34
N ASP A 82 -12.20 14.31 -12.95
CA ASP A 82 -12.77 14.75 -14.23
C ASP A 82 -12.31 13.87 -15.41
N CYS A 83 -11.12 13.26 -15.31
CA CYS A 83 -10.56 12.40 -16.35
C CYS A 83 -11.41 11.14 -16.56
N GLU A 84 -11.83 10.49 -15.47
CA GLU A 84 -12.70 9.32 -15.47
C GLU A 84 -14.03 9.63 -16.14
N ARG A 85 -14.61 10.82 -15.85
CA ARG A 85 -15.85 11.28 -16.48
C ARG A 85 -15.68 11.49 -17.98
N LEU A 86 -14.54 12.06 -18.40
CA LEU A 86 -14.21 12.21 -19.81
C LEU A 86 -14.06 10.85 -20.49
N PHE A 87 -13.33 9.92 -19.89
CA PHE A 87 -13.14 8.57 -20.43
C PHE A 87 -14.47 7.81 -20.52
N ALA A 88 -15.32 7.91 -19.51
CA ALA A 88 -16.65 7.31 -19.52
C ALA A 88 -17.49 7.83 -20.69
N ARG A 89 -17.54 9.15 -20.90
CA ARG A 89 -18.24 9.77 -22.05
C ARG A 89 -17.63 9.36 -23.39
N SER A 90 -16.30 9.20 -23.47
CA SER A 90 -15.63 8.83 -24.71
C SER A 90 -16.05 7.44 -25.23
N ASN A 91 -16.61 6.58 -24.38
CA ASN A 91 -17.17 5.29 -24.81
C ASN A 91 -18.33 5.44 -25.80
N GLU A 92 -19.03 6.57 -25.81
CA GLU A 92 -20.08 6.86 -26.79
C GLU A 92 -19.55 6.85 -28.23
N LEU A 93 -18.26 7.17 -28.42
CA LEU A 93 -17.60 7.11 -29.73
C LEU A 93 -17.42 5.68 -30.25
N ALA A 94 -17.44 4.67 -29.39
CA ALA A 94 -17.07 3.30 -29.77
C ALA A 94 -17.97 2.74 -30.88
N THR A 95 -19.28 2.95 -30.78
CA THR A 95 -20.25 2.44 -31.76
C THR A 95 -20.05 3.07 -33.14
N GLY A 96 -19.84 4.39 -33.21
CA GLY A 96 -19.63 5.11 -34.47
C GLY A 96 -18.27 4.86 -35.09
N THR A 97 -17.21 4.78 -34.28
CA THR A 97 -15.82 4.69 -34.76
C THR A 97 -15.37 3.28 -35.13
N ARG A 98 -16.12 2.23 -34.75
CA ARG A 98 -15.73 0.83 -34.95
C ARG A 98 -15.51 0.47 -36.41
N MET A 99 -16.42 0.93 -37.28
CA MET A 99 -16.40 0.64 -38.73
C MET A 99 -15.80 1.78 -39.56
N CYS A 100 -15.35 2.88 -38.93
CA CYS A 100 -14.72 4.00 -39.61
C CYS A 100 -13.33 3.65 -40.14
N THR A 101 -12.95 4.30 -41.24
CA THR A 101 -11.55 4.33 -41.67
C THR A 101 -10.68 5.03 -40.62
N PRO A 102 -9.36 4.79 -40.59
CA PRO A 102 -8.46 5.45 -39.64
C PRO A 102 -8.57 6.98 -39.64
N PHE A 103 -8.80 7.59 -40.80
CA PHE A 103 -8.99 9.03 -40.93
C PHE A 103 -10.26 9.50 -40.20
N HIS A 104 -11.43 8.94 -40.53
CA HIS A 104 -12.70 9.33 -39.93
C HIS A 104 -12.75 9.04 -38.43
N ARG A 105 -12.13 7.92 -37.99
CA ARG A 105 -12.01 7.62 -36.55
C ARG A 105 -11.24 8.72 -35.82
N ARG A 106 -10.10 9.15 -36.36
CA ARG A 106 -9.30 10.24 -35.77
C ARG A 106 -10.08 11.56 -35.77
N GLN A 107 -10.76 11.86 -36.87
CA GLN A 107 -11.59 13.06 -36.96
C GLN A 107 -12.67 13.09 -35.88
N GLN A 108 -13.44 12.01 -35.71
CA GLN A 108 -14.49 11.92 -34.68
C GLN A 108 -13.93 12.05 -33.25
N ILE A 109 -12.78 11.43 -32.97
CA ILE A 109 -12.11 11.55 -31.66
C ILE A 109 -11.68 13.01 -31.41
N LEU A 110 -11.11 13.68 -32.42
CA LEU A 110 -10.69 15.08 -32.30
C LEU A 110 -11.88 16.01 -32.08
N GLU A 111 -12.95 15.86 -32.87
CA GLU A 111 -14.18 16.65 -32.74
C GLU A 111 -14.82 16.47 -31.36
N PHE A 112 -14.88 15.24 -30.85
CA PHE A 112 -15.35 14.96 -29.49
C PHE A 112 -14.53 15.67 -28.41
N LEU A 113 -13.20 15.59 -28.49
CA LEU A 113 -12.32 16.24 -27.52
C LEU A 113 -12.43 17.77 -27.59
N GLN A 114 -12.52 18.35 -28.79
CA GLN A 114 -12.72 19.78 -28.99
C GLN A 114 -14.07 20.24 -28.41
N PHE A 115 -15.15 19.51 -28.68
CA PHE A 115 -16.45 19.85 -28.13
C PHE A 115 -16.47 19.76 -26.60
N ASN A 116 -15.86 18.70 -26.03
CA ASN A 116 -15.75 18.57 -24.59
C ASN A 116 -14.94 19.72 -23.96
N ASP A 117 -13.86 20.17 -24.60
CA ASP A 117 -13.07 21.31 -24.13
C ASP A 117 -13.90 22.60 -24.09
N LEU A 118 -14.65 22.88 -25.17
CA LEU A 118 -15.56 24.02 -25.24
C LEU A 118 -16.65 23.98 -24.16
N ASP A 119 -17.28 22.82 -23.97
CA ASP A 119 -18.32 22.62 -22.95
C ASP A 119 -17.75 22.82 -21.53
N LYS A 120 -16.58 22.25 -21.24
CA LYS A 120 -15.89 22.42 -19.96
C LYS A 120 -15.49 23.86 -19.71
N TYR A 121 -14.99 24.56 -20.72
CA TYR A 121 -14.64 25.98 -20.63
C TYR A 121 -15.88 26.84 -20.35
N ALA A 122 -16.99 26.59 -21.07
CA ALA A 122 -18.25 27.31 -20.86
C ALA A 122 -18.85 27.07 -19.46
N LEU A 123 -18.68 25.87 -18.91
CA LEU A 123 -19.18 25.50 -17.58
C LEU A 123 -18.26 25.91 -16.43
N HIS A 124 -17.03 26.35 -16.71
CA HIS A 124 -16.02 26.61 -15.69
C HIS A 124 -16.46 27.67 -14.67
N GLY A 125 -17.08 28.77 -15.13
CA GLY A 125 -17.59 29.80 -14.23
C GLY A 125 -18.69 29.28 -13.28
N LYS A 126 -19.58 28.40 -13.79
CA LYS A 126 -20.63 27.77 -12.96
C LYS A 126 -20.03 26.81 -11.94
N LEU A 127 -19.00 26.05 -12.32
CA LEU A 127 -18.28 25.16 -11.41
C LEU A 127 -17.66 25.97 -10.26
N LEU A 128 -16.88 27.01 -10.58
CA LEU A 128 -16.24 27.88 -9.59
C LEU A 128 -17.27 28.52 -8.64
N TYR A 129 -18.36 29.07 -9.19
CA TYR A 129 -19.44 29.64 -8.39
C TYR A 129 -20.10 28.61 -7.47
N SER A 130 -20.35 27.40 -7.97
CA SER A 130 -20.93 26.32 -7.16
C SER A 130 -20.00 25.93 -6.01
N LYS A 131 -18.70 25.77 -6.29
CA LYS A 131 -17.69 25.40 -5.28
C LYS A 131 -17.47 26.51 -4.25
N TYR A 132 -17.50 27.77 -4.67
CA TYR A 132 -17.46 28.90 -3.75
C TYR A 132 -18.66 28.91 -2.79
N ARG A 133 -19.88 28.72 -3.30
CA ARG A 133 -21.08 28.64 -2.45
C ARG A 133 -21.06 27.44 -1.51
N GLU A 134 -20.53 26.32 -1.98
CA GLU A 134 -20.33 25.12 -1.16
C GLU A 134 -19.36 25.41 -0.01
N ALA A 135 -18.23 26.06 -0.27
CA ALA A 135 -17.28 26.46 0.76
C ALA A 135 -17.91 27.39 1.81
N LEU A 136 -18.66 28.41 1.38
CA LEU A 136 -19.39 29.30 2.31
C LEU A 136 -20.38 28.52 3.18
N ARG A 137 -21.08 27.54 2.61
CA ARG A 137 -22.02 26.70 3.36
C ARG A 137 -21.28 25.83 4.38
N ILE A 138 -20.15 25.24 4.01
CA ILE A 138 -19.33 24.43 4.92
C ILE A 138 -18.88 25.29 6.11
N ILE A 139 -18.34 26.48 5.84
CA ILE A 139 -17.90 27.40 6.90
C ILE A 139 -19.08 27.80 7.80
N SER A 140 -20.22 28.16 7.22
CA SER A 140 -21.40 28.59 7.96
C SER A 140 -22.01 27.48 8.81
N ASN A 141 -22.06 26.25 8.29
CA ASN A 141 -22.75 25.14 8.96
C ASN A 141 -21.83 24.45 9.97
N HIS A 142 -20.58 24.19 9.60
CA HIS A 142 -19.67 23.37 10.40
C HIS A 142 -18.76 24.18 11.31
N GLY A 143 -18.65 25.52 11.15
CA GLY A 143 -17.84 26.36 12.03
C GLY A 143 -18.31 26.32 13.49
N ALA A 144 -19.63 26.41 13.72
CA ALA A 144 -20.21 26.31 15.07
C ALA A 144 -20.08 24.89 15.64
N GLU A 145 -20.30 23.86 14.81
CA GLU A 145 -20.14 22.46 15.21
C GLU A 145 -18.68 22.16 15.61
N LEU A 146 -17.71 22.67 14.85
CA LEU A 146 -16.30 22.53 15.14
C LEU A 146 -15.93 23.23 16.46
N SER A 147 -16.41 24.46 16.69
CA SER A 147 -16.15 25.19 17.94
C SER A 147 -16.67 24.44 19.17
N VAL A 148 -17.85 23.82 19.09
CA VAL A 148 -18.38 22.98 20.18
C VAL A 148 -17.49 21.75 20.42
N LEU A 149 -16.96 21.14 19.37
CA LEU A 149 -16.03 20.01 19.48
C LEU A 149 -14.68 20.43 20.04
N GLU A 150 -14.15 21.58 19.63
CA GLU A 150 -12.91 22.18 20.14
C GLU A 150 -13.00 22.42 21.64
N ASP A 151 -14.08 23.04 22.12
CA ASP A 151 -14.31 23.26 23.56
C ASP A 151 -14.40 21.94 24.35
N LYS A 152 -15.11 20.96 23.79
CA LYS A 152 -15.31 19.65 24.44
C LYS A 152 -14.01 18.84 24.51
N LEU A 153 -13.25 18.82 23.43
CA LEU A 153 -12.00 18.06 23.31
C LEU A 153 -10.80 18.83 23.87
N LYS A 154 -10.98 20.12 24.18
CA LYS A 154 -9.92 21.05 24.58
C LYS A 154 -8.81 21.12 23.54
N THR A 155 -9.21 21.16 22.28
CA THR A 155 -8.32 21.26 21.12
C THR A 155 -8.58 22.57 20.40
N THR A 156 -7.65 22.95 19.55
CA THR A 156 -7.69 24.14 18.70
C THR A 156 -7.37 23.76 17.26
N ALA A 157 -7.66 24.66 16.33
CA ALA A 157 -7.24 24.51 14.94
C ALA A 157 -5.73 24.20 14.78
N GLN A 158 -4.86 24.78 15.62
CA GLN A 158 -3.43 24.50 15.59
C GLN A 158 -3.11 23.05 15.97
N ASP A 159 -3.83 22.49 16.94
CA ASP A 159 -3.65 21.09 17.34
C ASP A 159 -3.91 20.14 16.17
N TYR A 160 -4.84 20.45 15.26
CA TYR A 160 -5.14 19.60 14.11
C TYR A 160 -4.02 19.59 13.06
N GLU A 161 -3.41 20.76 12.80
CA GLU A 161 -2.22 20.85 11.95
C GLU A 161 -1.04 20.09 12.59
N ASP A 162 -0.89 20.22 13.91
CA ASP A 162 0.13 19.52 14.66
C ASP A 162 -0.11 18.00 14.63
N TYR A 163 -1.36 17.53 14.78
CA TYR A 163 -1.72 16.12 14.66
C TYR A 163 -1.41 15.55 13.27
N LEU A 164 -1.68 16.31 12.21
CA LEU A 164 -1.32 15.89 10.85
C LEU A 164 0.20 15.78 10.69
N SER A 165 0.97 16.71 11.25
CA SER A 165 2.43 16.67 11.24
C SER A 165 2.98 15.47 12.02
N GLN A 166 2.41 15.19 13.20
CA GLN A 166 2.77 14.07 14.07
C GLN A 166 2.42 12.74 13.40
N GLU A 167 1.25 12.64 12.75
CA GLU A 167 0.83 11.45 12.02
C GLU A 167 1.78 11.19 10.84
N ARG A 168 2.17 12.21 10.07
CA ARG A 168 3.17 12.08 9.00
C ARG A 168 4.50 11.58 9.53
N ALA A 169 5.01 12.18 10.61
CA ALA A 169 6.28 11.79 11.23
C ALA A 169 6.24 10.35 11.77
N TYR A 170 5.15 9.99 12.45
CA TYR A 170 4.93 8.63 12.94
C TYR A 170 4.91 7.63 11.78
N LEU A 171 4.12 7.86 10.73
CA LEU A 171 4.02 6.96 9.59
C LEU A 171 5.35 6.85 8.82
N ASP A 172 6.12 7.94 8.70
CA ASP A 172 7.46 7.91 8.13
C ASP A 172 8.45 7.10 8.99
N SER A 173 8.34 7.18 10.32
CA SER A 173 9.15 6.34 11.23
C SER A 173 8.85 4.85 11.07
N LEU A 174 7.63 4.48 10.68
CA LEU A 174 7.22 3.10 10.43
C LEU A 174 7.69 2.55 9.07
N ARG A 175 8.13 3.41 8.13
CA ARG A 175 8.57 2.96 6.79
C ARG A 175 9.83 2.11 6.84
N ARG A 176 10.64 2.26 7.88
CA ARG A 176 11.82 1.45 8.14
C ARG A 176 11.72 0.90 9.55
N GLU A 177 11.57 -0.42 9.67
CA GLU A 177 11.71 -1.05 10.98
C GLU A 177 13.11 -0.73 11.51
N PRO A 178 13.25 -0.39 12.81
CA PRO A 178 14.55 -0.24 13.42
C PRO A 178 15.38 -1.51 13.14
N PRO A 179 16.67 -1.38 12.77
CA PRO A 179 17.52 -2.53 12.46
C PRO A 179 17.48 -3.60 13.54
N GLU A 180 17.37 -3.18 14.80
CA GLU A 180 17.30 -4.05 15.98
C GLU A 180 16.03 -4.93 15.97
N VAL A 181 14.90 -4.40 15.51
CA VAL A 181 13.63 -5.14 15.41
C VAL A 181 13.68 -6.13 14.25
N THR A 182 14.23 -5.70 13.10
CA THR A 182 14.43 -6.59 11.94
C THR A 182 15.37 -7.74 12.28
N GLN A 183 16.51 -7.47 12.93
CA GLN A 183 17.47 -8.49 13.37
C GLN A 183 16.85 -9.48 14.36
N LYS A 184 16.06 -9.00 15.34
CA LYS A 184 15.34 -9.89 16.28
C LYS A 184 14.38 -10.83 15.57
N PHE A 185 13.65 -10.35 14.56
CA PHE A 185 12.75 -11.20 13.78
C PHE A 185 13.49 -12.20 12.89
N GLU A 186 14.59 -11.78 12.26
CA GLU A 186 15.46 -12.69 11.49
C GLU A 186 16.04 -13.79 12.38
N TYR A 187 16.49 -13.42 13.58
CA TYR A 187 16.98 -14.38 14.58
C TYR A 187 15.89 -15.35 15.04
N MET A 188 14.67 -14.86 15.34
CA MET A 188 13.54 -15.72 15.69
C MET A 188 13.16 -16.70 14.58
N GLU A 189 13.13 -16.25 13.32
CA GLU A 189 12.88 -17.15 12.19
C GLU A 189 13.99 -18.19 12.03
N ALA A 190 15.25 -17.80 12.22
CA ALA A 190 16.38 -18.72 12.18
C ALA A 190 16.29 -19.77 13.31
N LEU A 191 15.90 -19.37 14.53
CA LEU A 191 15.65 -20.28 15.64
C LEU A 191 14.51 -21.26 15.36
N GLU A 192 13.38 -20.79 14.81
CA GLU A 192 12.27 -21.68 14.44
C GLU A 192 12.70 -22.71 13.37
N ARG A 193 13.48 -22.28 12.38
CA ARG A 193 14.04 -23.17 11.35
C ARG A 193 14.98 -24.21 11.95
N LEU A 194 15.85 -23.80 12.87
CA LEU A 194 16.77 -24.69 13.58
C LEU A 194 15.99 -25.70 14.44
N GLN A 195 15.01 -25.27 15.22
CA GLN A 195 14.18 -26.15 16.05
C GLN A 195 13.45 -27.20 15.19
N LYS A 196 12.89 -26.79 14.05
CA LYS A 196 12.26 -27.71 13.10
C LYS A 196 13.27 -28.71 12.51
N ALA A 197 14.46 -28.25 12.14
CA ALA A 197 15.51 -29.13 11.63
C ALA A 197 16.01 -30.14 12.68
N ILE A 198 16.13 -29.72 13.95
CA ILE A 198 16.46 -30.61 15.07
C ILE A 198 15.38 -31.67 15.24
N ALA A 199 14.10 -31.29 15.21
CA ALA A 199 12.99 -32.24 15.31
C ALA A 199 13.00 -33.26 14.15
N GLU A 200 13.21 -32.80 12.91
CA GLU A 200 13.34 -33.65 11.72
C GLU A 200 14.55 -34.59 11.83
N SER A 201 15.70 -34.10 12.30
CA SER A 201 16.92 -34.88 12.49
C SER A 201 16.75 -35.95 13.58
N ARG A 202 16.09 -35.63 14.69
CA ARG A 202 15.75 -36.61 15.76
C ARG A 202 14.86 -37.74 15.24
N ILE A 203 13.89 -37.44 14.38
CA ILE A 203 13.05 -38.46 13.75
C ILE A 203 13.90 -39.37 12.84
N ALA A 204 14.74 -38.77 11.99
CA ALA A 204 15.62 -39.53 11.10
C ALA A 204 16.66 -40.36 11.86
N GLN A 205 17.15 -39.87 13.00
CA GLN A 205 18.04 -40.60 13.89
C GLN A 205 17.36 -41.84 14.48
N ARG A 206 16.14 -41.70 15.01
CA ARG A 206 15.38 -42.85 15.54
C ARG A 206 15.09 -43.91 14.48
N GLU A 207 14.81 -43.50 13.25
CA GLU A 207 14.63 -44.42 12.13
C GLU A 207 15.93 -45.16 11.79
N PHE A 208 17.07 -44.46 11.84
CA PHE A 208 18.38 -45.05 11.61
C PHE A 208 18.82 -45.99 12.74
N GLU A 209 18.54 -45.64 14.00
CA GLU A 209 18.77 -46.50 15.17
C GLU A 209 17.95 -47.79 15.08
N ARG A 210 16.65 -47.70 14.77
CA ARG A 210 15.79 -48.88 14.55
C ARG A 210 16.30 -49.77 13.42
N LEU A 211 16.82 -49.17 12.35
CA LEU A 211 17.44 -49.89 11.24
C LEU A 211 18.71 -50.64 11.69
N ASN A 212 19.57 -49.98 12.48
CA ASN A 212 20.77 -50.60 13.04
C ASN A 212 20.41 -51.76 13.98
N GLU A 213 19.44 -51.57 14.88
CA GLU A 213 19.01 -52.63 15.79
C GLU A 213 18.41 -53.84 15.04
N ALA A 214 17.62 -53.62 13.99
CA ALA A 214 17.08 -54.72 13.17
C ALA A 214 18.19 -55.48 12.45
N TYR A 215 19.24 -54.77 12.01
CA TYR A 215 20.43 -55.37 11.42
C TYR A 215 21.21 -56.21 12.44
N GLU A 216 21.39 -55.71 13.66
CA GLU A 216 22.03 -56.44 14.76
C GLU A 216 21.24 -57.68 15.22
N ARG A 217 19.90 -57.63 15.14
CA ARG A 217 18.99 -58.74 15.47
C ARG A 217 18.75 -59.74 14.33
N ASN A 218 19.38 -59.56 13.15
CA ASN A 218 19.14 -60.37 11.95
C ASN A 218 17.67 -60.41 11.49
N GLU A 219 16.91 -59.35 11.79
CA GLU A 219 15.51 -59.22 11.41
C GLU A 219 15.36 -58.71 9.96
N PRO A 220 14.29 -59.10 9.22
CA PRO A 220 14.05 -58.56 7.89
C PRO A 220 13.83 -57.05 7.95
N VAL A 221 14.75 -56.30 7.34
CA VAL A 221 14.72 -54.85 7.30
C VAL A 221 13.53 -54.37 6.47
N SER A 222 12.61 -53.64 7.10
CA SER A 222 11.50 -52.97 6.42
C SER A 222 11.96 -51.61 5.86
N GLY A 223 11.89 -51.43 4.54
CA GLY A 223 12.12 -50.15 3.86
C GLY A 223 13.43 -50.05 3.05
N ASN A 224 13.67 -48.87 2.46
CA ASN A 224 14.84 -48.63 1.62
C ASN A 224 16.01 -48.07 2.46
N VAL A 225 16.97 -48.94 2.77
CA VAL A 225 18.17 -48.66 3.58
C VAL A 225 18.95 -47.43 3.09
N GLY A 226 19.14 -47.29 1.77
CA GLY A 226 19.87 -46.17 1.18
C GLY A 226 19.18 -44.82 1.41
N LYS A 227 17.85 -44.79 1.34
CA LYS A 227 17.06 -43.58 1.64
C LYS A 227 17.13 -43.19 3.11
N ILE A 228 17.09 -44.16 4.04
CA ILE A 228 17.17 -43.89 5.48
C ILE A 228 18.54 -43.31 5.85
N LYS A 229 19.64 -43.95 5.39
CA LYS A 229 21.01 -43.44 5.59
C LYS A 229 21.20 -42.04 5.02
N ALA A 230 20.76 -41.80 3.78
CA ALA A 230 20.87 -40.49 3.14
C ALA A 230 20.04 -39.41 3.88
N ARG A 231 18.86 -39.75 4.40
CA ARG A 231 18.02 -38.84 5.19
C ARG A 231 18.68 -38.49 6.52
N TYR A 232 19.24 -39.47 7.22
CA TYR A 232 19.98 -39.26 8.48
C TYR A 232 21.14 -38.26 8.28
N THR A 233 22.03 -38.52 7.32
CA THR A 233 23.16 -37.62 7.04
C THR A 233 22.72 -36.23 6.60
N ARG A 234 21.72 -36.14 5.69
CA ARG A 234 21.24 -34.83 5.19
C ARG A 234 20.62 -33.98 6.28
N THR A 235 19.79 -34.58 7.15
CA THR A 235 19.13 -33.85 8.24
C THR A 235 20.13 -33.41 9.30
N ALA A 236 21.14 -34.24 9.61
CA ALA A 236 22.24 -33.87 10.52
C ALA A 236 23.05 -32.68 9.96
N ASN A 237 23.46 -32.73 8.70
CA ASN A 237 24.19 -31.62 8.07
C ASN A 237 23.36 -30.33 8.04
N ARG A 238 22.04 -30.44 7.84
CA ARG A 238 21.13 -29.28 7.86
C ARG A 238 21.08 -28.63 9.24
N VAL A 239 21.10 -29.41 10.32
CA VAL A 239 21.15 -28.87 11.69
C VAL A 239 22.44 -28.08 11.89
N VAL A 240 23.60 -28.61 11.48
CA VAL A 240 24.89 -27.90 11.62
C VAL A 240 24.89 -26.55 10.88
N ILE A 241 24.41 -26.54 9.62
CA ILE A 241 24.37 -25.29 8.82
C ILE A 241 23.47 -24.24 9.49
N LEU A 242 22.29 -24.64 9.97
CA LEU A 242 21.36 -23.73 10.62
C LEU A 242 21.85 -23.29 12.01
N ASP A 243 22.59 -24.16 12.72
CA ASP A 243 23.20 -23.84 14.01
C ASP A 243 24.32 -22.80 13.85
N GLU A 244 25.14 -22.91 12.80
CA GLU A 244 26.13 -21.89 12.43
C GLU A 244 25.47 -20.57 12.00
N GLU A 245 24.36 -20.63 11.26
CA GLU A 245 23.58 -19.43 10.88
C GLU A 245 23.03 -18.70 12.11
N VAL A 246 22.41 -19.43 13.05
CA VAL A 246 21.92 -18.89 14.32
C VAL A 246 23.08 -18.31 15.15
N SER A 247 24.21 -19.01 15.23
CA SER A 247 25.38 -18.54 16.01
C SER A 247 25.95 -17.23 15.44
N ARG A 248 26.02 -17.09 14.11
CA ARG A 248 26.44 -15.83 13.49
C ARG A 248 25.49 -14.67 13.80
N LEU A 249 24.19 -14.93 13.88
CA LEU A 249 23.21 -13.91 14.26
C LEU A 249 23.35 -13.54 15.74
N GLU A 250 23.62 -14.51 16.61
CA GLU A 250 23.91 -14.29 18.04
C GLU A 250 25.12 -13.36 18.23
N ASP A 251 26.21 -13.59 17.48
CA ASP A 251 27.40 -12.74 17.50
C ASP A 251 27.12 -11.31 17.03
N VAL A 252 26.38 -11.16 15.93
CA VAL A 252 26.01 -9.84 15.37
C VAL A 252 25.13 -9.06 16.33
N MET A 253 24.22 -9.74 17.03
CA MET A 253 23.31 -9.13 18.00
C MET A 253 23.95 -8.94 19.38
N GLY A 254 25.14 -9.49 19.63
CA GLY A 254 25.83 -9.41 20.91
C GLY A 254 25.10 -10.16 22.03
N LEU A 255 24.51 -11.32 21.72
CA LEU A 255 23.75 -12.12 22.70
C LEU A 255 24.68 -13.03 23.51
N ASP A 256 24.55 -13.01 24.83
CA ASP A 256 25.33 -13.87 25.74
C ASP A 256 24.86 -15.34 25.75
N GLY A 257 23.68 -15.61 25.19
CA GLY A 257 23.11 -16.95 25.15
C GLY A 257 21.92 -17.08 24.21
N ARG A 258 21.71 -18.31 23.74
CA ARG A 258 20.63 -18.64 22.80
C ARG A 258 19.25 -18.51 23.44
N TRP A 259 18.33 -17.87 22.73
CA TRP A 259 16.94 -17.77 23.18
C TRP A 259 16.24 -19.13 23.11
N THR A 260 15.53 -19.48 24.18
CA THR A 260 14.70 -20.68 24.28
C THR A 260 13.23 -20.29 24.32
N PRO A 261 12.28 -21.21 24.03
CA PRO A 261 10.85 -20.93 24.14
C PRO A 261 10.38 -20.41 25.51
N GLU A 262 11.18 -20.63 26.56
CA GLU A 262 10.94 -20.21 27.94
C GLU A 262 11.60 -18.86 28.27
N SER A 263 12.51 -18.38 27.42
CA SER A 263 13.22 -17.11 27.63
C SER A 263 12.26 -15.91 27.50
N PRO A 264 12.33 -14.92 28.40
CA PRO A 264 11.48 -13.73 28.35
C PRO A 264 11.56 -13.00 27.00
N GLU A 265 12.75 -12.95 26.41
CA GLU A 265 13.04 -12.28 25.15
C GLU A 265 12.34 -12.98 23.97
N PHE A 266 12.38 -14.31 23.94
CA PHE A 266 11.67 -15.11 22.94
C PHE A 266 10.16 -14.90 23.02
N VAL A 267 9.60 -14.94 24.23
CA VAL A 267 8.15 -14.74 24.45
C VAL A 267 7.72 -13.34 24.02
N ALA A 268 8.48 -12.31 24.39
CA ALA A 268 8.21 -10.93 24.00
C ALA A 268 8.27 -10.76 22.47
N CYS A 269 9.33 -11.24 21.83
CA CYS A 269 9.49 -11.13 20.38
C CYS A 269 8.42 -11.95 19.62
N SER A 270 8.03 -13.12 20.14
CA SER A 270 6.96 -13.93 19.57
C SER A 270 5.61 -13.20 19.60
N LYS A 271 5.30 -12.51 20.70
CA LYS A 271 4.12 -11.64 20.79
C LYS A 271 4.16 -10.51 19.77
N GLU A 272 5.30 -9.81 19.65
CA GLU A 272 5.48 -8.73 18.67
C GLU A 272 5.32 -9.24 17.22
N MET A 273 5.85 -10.42 16.88
CA MET A 273 5.63 -11.04 15.58
C MET A 273 4.16 -11.36 15.31
N GLY A 274 3.43 -11.78 16.34
CA GLY A 274 1.98 -12.00 16.28
C GLY A 274 1.22 -10.72 16.01
N GLU A 275 1.51 -9.65 16.75
CA GLU A 275 0.92 -8.33 16.55
C GLU A 275 1.25 -7.76 15.16
N ARG A 276 2.47 -7.93 14.67
CA ARG A 276 2.88 -7.52 13.32
C ARG A 276 2.09 -8.24 12.24
N ARG A 277 1.91 -9.56 12.37
CA ARG A 277 1.08 -10.35 11.45
C ARG A 277 -0.37 -9.89 11.48
N TYR A 278 -0.91 -9.63 12.67
CA TYR A 278 -2.26 -9.11 12.83
C TYR A 278 -2.45 -7.74 12.17
N ARG A 279 -1.56 -6.78 12.42
CA ARG A 279 -1.60 -5.44 11.82
C ARG A 279 -1.54 -5.52 10.29
N ARG A 280 -0.63 -6.32 9.73
CA ARG A 280 -0.55 -6.54 8.26
C ARG A 280 -1.82 -7.14 7.69
N ALA A 281 -2.43 -8.10 8.39
CA ALA A 281 -3.69 -8.70 7.95
C ALA A 281 -4.84 -7.68 8.00
N LEU A 282 -4.85 -6.80 9.01
CA LEU A 282 -5.83 -5.73 9.13
C LEU A 282 -5.68 -4.69 8.01
N ASP A 283 -4.46 -4.24 7.73
CA ASP A 283 -4.15 -3.31 6.63
C ASP A 283 -4.59 -3.88 5.28
N GLU A 284 -4.33 -5.17 5.05
CA GLU A 284 -4.74 -5.86 3.83
C GLU A 284 -6.26 -6.01 3.73
N LEU A 285 -6.94 -6.31 4.86
CA LEU A 285 -8.40 -6.36 4.91
C LEU A 285 -9.01 -5.00 4.58
N GLU A 286 -8.51 -3.92 5.16
CA GLU A 286 -8.97 -2.55 4.86
C GLU A 286 -8.80 -2.24 3.37
N ARG A 287 -7.62 -2.54 2.82
CA ARG A 287 -7.33 -2.37 1.38
C ARG A 287 -8.33 -3.14 0.51
N LEU A 288 -8.63 -4.40 0.86
CA LEU A 288 -9.58 -5.24 0.13
C LEU A 288 -11.02 -4.73 0.24
N VAL A 289 -11.43 -4.23 1.41
CA VAL A 289 -12.77 -3.63 1.60
C VAL A 289 -12.92 -2.39 0.73
N VAL A 290 -11.93 -1.49 0.74
CA VAL A 290 -11.95 -0.31 -0.14
C VAL A 290 -12.00 -0.73 -1.60
N GLN A 291 -11.12 -1.65 -2.01
CA GLN A 291 -11.12 -2.19 -3.38
C GLN A 291 -12.50 -2.75 -3.78
N ARG A 292 -13.16 -3.48 -2.87
CA ARG A 292 -14.49 -4.03 -3.11
C ARG A 292 -15.56 -2.93 -3.24
N LEU A 293 -15.50 -1.88 -2.42
CA LEU A 293 -16.40 -0.73 -2.55
C LEU A 293 -16.22 -0.02 -3.90
N LEU A 294 -14.99 0.12 -4.38
CA LEU A 294 -14.69 0.69 -5.70
C LEU A 294 -15.24 -0.18 -6.83
N GLU A 295 -15.10 -1.50 -6.75
CA GLU A 295 -15.68 -2.45 -7.71
C GLU A 295 -17.21 -2.36 -7.75
N LEU A 296 -17.86 -2.35 -6.58
CA LEU A 296 -19.32 -2.24 -6.49
C LEU A 296 -19.84 -0.92 -7.06
N THR A 297 -19.08 0.17 -6.86
CA THR A 297 -19.39 1.49 -7.43
C THR A 297 -19.24 1.48 -8.95
N LYS A 298 -18.17 0.87 -9.49
CA LYS A 298 -17.97 0.69 -10.95
C LYS A 298 -19.05 -0.16 -11.62
N LEU A 299 -19.65 -1.10 -10.88
CA LEU A 299 -20.72 -1.97 -11.36
C LEU A 299 -22.13 -1.39 -11.18
N ASN A 300 -22.29 -0.14 -10.73
CA ASN A 300 -23.59 0.45 -10.37
C ASN A 300 -24.37 -0.38 -9.32
N MET A 301 -23.66 -1.12 -8.45
CA MET A 301 -24.26 -1.99 -7.42
C MET A 301 -24.20 -1.42 -6.00
N SER A 302 -23.70 -0.20 -5.82
CA SER A 302 -23.77 0.53 -4.55
C SER A 302 -25.24 0.83 -4.20
N GLY A 303 -25.87 -0.01 -3.37
CA GLY A 303 -27.26 0.15 -2.91
C GLY A 303 -28.20 -1.03 -3.14
N VAL A 304 -27.78 -2.11 -3.81
CA VAL A 304 -28.67 -3.26 -4.15
C VAL A 304 -28.79 -4.28 -2.99
N GLY A 305 -28.47 -3.88 -1.75
CA GLY A 305 -28.44 -4.76 -0.58
C GLY A 305 -29.40 -4.38 0.56
N VAL A 306 -30.18 -3.31 0.43
CA VAL A 306 -31.19 -2.95 1.45
C VAL A 306 -32.47 -3.73 1.15
N PHE A 307 -32.55 -4.96 1.64
CA PHE A 307 -33.83 -5.64 1.80
C PHE A 307 -34.64 -4.88 2.86
N PHE A 308 -35.63 -4.11 2.40
CA PHE A 308 -36.74 -3.68 3.24
C PHE A 308 -37.49 -4.93 3.71
N PHE A 309 -37.34 -5.31 4.98
CA PHE A 309 -38.36 -6.10 5.65
C PHE A 309 -39.48 -5.14 6.05
N LEU A 310 -40.57 -5.21 5.28
CA LEU A 310 -41.87 -4.71 5.69
C LEU A 310 -42.40 -5.59 6.84
N TYR A 311 -42.64 -4.97 7.98
CA TYR A 311 -43.78 -5.26 8.84
C TYR A 311 -44.41 -3.93 9.26
#